data_AF-A0A9D4QFH1-F1
#
_entry.id   AF-A0A9D4QFH1-F1
#
_cell.length_a   1.000
_cell.length_b   1.000
_cell.length_c   1.000
_cell.angle_alpha   90.00
_cell.angle_beta   90.00
_cell.angle_gamma   90.00
#
_symmetry.space_group_name_H-M   'P 1'
#
loop_
_entity.id
_entity.type
_entity.pdbx_description
1 polymer ?
#
loop_
_entity_poly.entity_id
_entity_poly.type
_entity_poly.pdbx_seq_one_letter_code
_entity_poly.pdbx_strand_id
1 'polypeptide(L)'
;MQLSQGVTEARAEEYLELVKNVGLELRSLLASVDDLMTFFPLWSKKEVEMAHRVLSKDMANLVQAMKLAIKYSKTTLDAEYRRGMLSSAHALAIDAKNLLDVVDSVRVRIQMSPPATPTAPPTLSSPVAVSNGQAAAEDEEAASCELCTTRS
;
A
#
# COMPACT_ATOMS: atom_id res chain seq x y z
N MET A 1 -12.43 19.96 -6.95
CA MET A 1 -12.48 19.76 -5.49
C MET A 1 -13.75 20.41 -4.95
N GLN A 2 -14.76 19.65 -4.56
CA GLN A 2 -16.03 20.20 -4.05
C GLN A 2 -15.88 20.82 -2.65
N LEU A 3 -14.92 20.35 -1.86
CA LEU A 3 -14.68 20.84 -0.51
C LEU A 3 -14.18 22.30 -0.49
N SER A 4 -13.35 22.72 -1.45
CA SER A 4 -12.86 24.11 -1.50
C SER A 4 -13.96 25.12 -1.84
N GLN A 5 -14.90 24.72 -2.71
CA GLN A 5 -16.03 25.53 -3.12
C GLN A 5 -17.10 25.58 -2.02
N GLY A 6 -17.36 24.42 -1.40
CA GLY A 6 -18.23 24.31 -0.24
C GLY A 6 -17.74 25.16 0.93
N VAL A 7 -16.45 25.17 1.28
CA VAL A 7 -15.96 25.92 2.46
C VAL A 7 -16.04 27.45 2.32
N THR A 8 -16.05 27.97 1.08
CA THR A 8 -16.25 29.41 0.82
C THR A 8 -17.70 29.86 0.94
N GLU A 9 -18.65 28.96 0.63
CA GLU A 9 -20.09 29.26 0.58
C GLU A 9 -20.85 28.74 1.82
N ALA A 10 -20.35 27.67 2.42
CA ALA A 10 -21.01 26.89 3.45
C ALA A 10 -20.71 27.39 4.86
N ARG A 11 -21.72 27.27 5.72
CA ARG A 11 -21.59 27.59 7.15
C ARG A 11 -20.84 26.49 7.89
N ALA A 12 -20.36 26.79 9.09
CA ALA A 12 -19.65 25.84 9.95
C ALA A 12 -20.43 24.53 10.19
N GLU A 13 -21.76 24.57 10.09
CA GLU A 13 -22.67 23.42 10.21
C GLU A 13 -22.49 22.39 9.07
N GLU A 14 -22.16 22.85 7.87
CA GLU A 14 -22.05 22.03 6.66
C GLU A 14 -20.63 21.41 6.48
N TYR A 15 -19.62 21.94 7.18
CA TYR A 15 -18.25 21.41 7.11
C TYR A 15 -18.18 19.94 7.52
N LEU A 16 -19.03 19.55 8.48
CA LEU A 16 -19.11 18.17 8.94
C LEU A 16 -19.60 17.23 7.83
N GLU A 17 -20.64 17.62 7.09
CA GLU A 17 -21.16 16.84 5.98
C GLU A 17 -20.14 16.72 4.83
N LEU A 18 -19.47 17.83 4.50
CA LEU A 18 -18.44 17.85 3.48
C LEU A 18 -17.27 16.91 3.82
N VAL A 19 -16.73 16.98 5.05
CA VAL A 19 -15.63 16.10 5.47
C VAL A 19 -16.08 14.64 5.61
N LYS A 20 -17.34 14.40 6.01
CA LYS A 20 -17.91 13.05 6.04
C LYS A 20 -17.95 12.44 4.63
N ASN A 21 -18.38 13.19 3.63
CA ASN A 21 -18.42 12.73 2.24
C ASN A 21 -17.01 12.40 1.73
N VAL A 22 -16.02 13.26 2.00
CA VAL A 22 -14.61 12.96 1.67
C VAL A 22 -14.12 11.68 2.36
N GLY A 23 -14.47 11.47 3.63
CA GLY A 23 -14.12 10.24 4.34
C GLY A 23 -14.77 8.97 3.78
N LEU A 24 -16.01 9.07 3.26
CA LEU A 24 -16.69 7.96 2.59
C LEU A 24 -16.03 7.62 1.25
N GLU A 25 -15.75 8.62 0.43
CA GLU A 25 -15.05 8.44 -0.84
C GLU A 25 -13.65 7.83 -0.62
N LEU A 26 -12.91 8.34 0.37
CA LEU A 26 -11.58 7.80 0.68
C LEU A 26 -11.66 6.34 1.13
N ARG A 27 -12.65 5.97 1.96
CA ARG A 27 -12.82 4.57 2.38
C ARG A 27 -13.13 3.67 1.19
N SER A 28 -13.97 4.13 0.26
CA SER A 28 -14.27 3.38 -0.98
C SER A 28 -13.02 3.21 -1.85
N LEU A 29 -12.18 4.24 -1.93
CA LEU A 29 -10.92 4.19 -2.66
C LEU A 29 -9.95 3.18 -2.04
N LEU A 30 -9.75 3.26 -0.73
CA LEU A 30 -8.86 2.35 0.00
C LEU A 30 -9.32 0.90 -0.10
N ALA A 31 -10.62 0.62 -0.01
CA ALA A 31 -11.16 -0.73 -0.21
C ALA A 31 -10.85 -1.26 -1.63
N SER A 32 -10.98 -0.41 -2.64
CA SER A 32 -10.67 -0.78 -4.03
C SER A 32 -9.17 -1.06 -4.24
N VAL A 33 -8.31 -0.32 -3.53
CA VAL A 33 -6.86 -0.54 -3.53
C VAL A 33 -6.50 -1.83 -2.80
N ASP A 34 -7.11 -2.12 -1.65
CA ASP A 34 -6.92 -3.34 -0.87
C ASP A 34 -7.26 -4.60 -1.68
N ASP A 35 -8.36 -4.58 -2.44
CA ASP A 35 -8.73 -5.69 -3.33
C ASP A 35 -7.65 -5.94 -4.40
N LEU A 36 -7.05 -4.87 -4.93
CA LEU A 36 -5.98 -4.96 -5.93
C LEU A 36 -4.64 -5.43 -5.32
N MET A 37 -4.38 -5.13 -4.05
CA MET A 37 -3.17 -5.57 -3.34
C MET A 37 -3.04 -7.11 -3.27
N THR A 38 -4.14 -7.85 -3.38
CA THR A 38 -4.11 -9.32 -3.39
C THR A 38 -3.25 -9.88 -4.52
N PHE A 39 -3.16 -9.16 -5.65
CA PHE A 39 -2.37 -9.53 -6.84
C PHE A 39 -0.94 -9.00 -6.83
N PHE A 40 -0.55 -8.20 -5.83
CA PHE A 40 0.75 -7.53 -5.80
C PHE A 40 1.85 -8.34 -5.08
N PRO A 41 3.11 -8.22 -5.54
CA PRO A 41 4.26 -8.83 -4.88
C PRO A 41 4.55 -8.16 -3.52
N LEU A 42 5.29 -8.88 -2.65
CA LEU A 42 5.55 -8.49 -1.26
C LEU A 42 6.22 -7.12 -1.09
N TRP A 43 7.06 -6.68 -2.04
CA TRP A 43 7.72 -5.38 -1.97
C TRP A 43 6.72 -4.22 -2.15
N SER A 44 5.76 -4.37 -3.07
CA SER A 44 4.73 -3.37 -3.33
C SER A 44 3.71 -3.30 -2.20
N LYS A 45 3.44 -4.42 -1.53
CA LYS A 45 2.52 -4.46 -0.38
C LYS A 45 2.95 -3.55 0.76
N LYS A 46 4.26 -3.48 1.07
CA LYS A 46 4.80 -2.58 2.10
C LYS A 46 4.62 -1.11 1.74
N GLU A 47 4.83 -0.77 0.47
CA GLU A 47 4.70 0.61 -0.01
C GLU A 47 3.25 1.10 0.07
N VAL A 48 2.30 0.25 -0.34
CA VAL A 48 0.86 0.53 -0.22
C VAL A 48 0.42 0.60 1.24
N GLU A 49 0.95 -0.26 2.13
CA GLU A 49 0.65 -0.18 3.57
C GLU A 49 1.09 1.16 4.17
N MET A 50 2.27 1.67 3.79
CA MET A 50 2.72 3.00 4.24
C MET A 50 1.80 4.10 3.74
N ALA A 51 1.37 4.04 2.48
CA ALA A 51 0.43 5.00 1.92
C ALA A 51 -0.93 4.96 2.63
N HIS A 52 -1.46 3.78 2.99
CA HIS A 52 -2.67 3.65 3.82
C HIS A 52 -2.51 4.34 5.19
N ARG A 53 -1.35 4.18 5.84
CA ARG A 53 -1.07 4.85 7.13
C ARG A 53 -0.99 6.36 6.99
N VAL A 54 -0.37 6.87 5.93
CA VAL A 54 -0.27 8.30 5.63
C VAL A 54 -1.67 8.88 5.39
N LEU A 55 -2.45 8.30 4.48
CA LEU A 55 -3.83 8.73 4.18
C LEU A 55 -4.75 8.71 5.41
N SER A 56 -4.59 7.70 6.27
CA SER A 56 -5.34 7.63 7.54
C SER A 56 -4.96 8.76 8.49
N LYS A 57 -3.67 9.12 8.56
CA LYS A 57 -3.17 10.25 9.34
C LYS A 57 -3.66 11.58 8.77
N ASP A 58 -3.65 11.75 7.45
CA ASP A 58 -4.10 12.99 6.82
C ASP A 58 -5.60 13.20 6.97
N MET A 59 -6.41 12.13 6.96
CA MET A 59 -7.83 12.26 7.34
C MET A 59 -8.02 12.68 8.79
N ALA A 60 -7.24 12.13 9.72
CA ALA A 60 -7.30 12.54 11.12
C ALA A 60 -6.93 14.03 11.26
N ASN A 61 -5.90 14.48 10.55
CA ASN A 61 -5.47 15.88 10.52
C ASN A 61 -6.56 16.79 9.94
N LEU A 62 -7.20 16.39 8.83
CA LEU A 62 -8.32 17.13 8.24
C LEU A 62 -9.50 17.26 9.23
N VAL A 63 -9.88 16.16 9.89
CA VAL A 63 -10.96 16.17 10.89
C VAL A 63 -10.61 17.08 12.07
N GLN A 64 -9.35 17.08 12.52
CA GLN A 64 -8.89 17.97 13.58
C GLN A 64 -8.94 19.45 13.14
N ALA A 65 -8.46 19.76 11.94
CA ALA A 65 -8.52 21.11 11.38
C ALA A 65 -9.96 21.58 11.20
N MET A 66 -10.86 20.72 10.72
CA MET A 66 -12.30 20.98 10.62
C MET A 66 -12.91 21.28 11.99
N LYS A 67 -12.62 20.48 13.03
CA LYS A 67 -13.12 20.73 14.39
C LYS A 67 -12.71 22.10 14.90
N LEU A 68 -11.48 22.52 14.62
CA LEU A 68 -11.01 23.86 14.97
C LEU A 68 -11.73 24.95 14.17
N ALA A 69 -11.92 24.74 12.86
CA ALA A 69 -12.69 25.66 12.00
C ALA A 69 -14.13 25.84 12.51
N ILE A 70 -14.81 24.76 12.90
CA ILE A 70 -16.15 24.83 13.49
C ILE A 70 -16.13 25.56 14.84
N LYS A 71 -15.18 25.22 15.72
CA LYS A 71 -15.05 25.79 17.07
C LYS A 71 -14.78 27.30 17.06
N TYR A 72 -13.95 27.77 16.14
CA TYR A 72 -13.54 29.17 16.04
C TYR A 72 -14.28 29.95 14.94
N SER A 73 -15.34 29.37 14.36
CA SER A 73 -16.16 29.99 13.31
C SER A 73 -16.80 31.34 13.70
N LYS A 74 -17.01 31.57 15.00
CA LYS A 74 -17.61 32.81 15.54
C LYS A 74 -16.57 33.84 15.98
N THR A 75 -15.28 33.60 15.73
CA THR A 75 -14.19 34.50 16.15
C THR A 75 -13.51 35.13 14.93
N THR A 76 -12.63 36.10 15.15
CA THR A 76 -11.82 36.74 14.10
C THR A 76 -10.82 35.79 13.43
N LEU A 77 -10.61 34.59 13.99
CA LEU A 77 -9.69 33.58 13.46
C LEU A 77 -10.36 32.61 12.47
N ASP A 78 -11.66 32.75 12.19
CA ASP A 78 -12.41 31.87 11.27
C ASP A 78 -11.68 31.65 9.93
N ALA A 79 -11.28 32.75 9.27
CA ALA A 79 -10.62 32.68 7.97
C ALA A 79 -9.29 31.91 8.01
N GLU A 80 -8.56 31.99 9.12
CA GLU A 80 -7.29 31.27 9.29
C GLU A 80 -7.51 29.78 9.46
N TYR A 81 -8.48 29.37 10.30
CA TYR A 81 -8.79 27.96 10.50
C TYR A 81 -9.44 27.32 9.27
N ARG A 82 -10.27 28.06 8.51
CA ARG A 82 -10.80 27.58 7.22
C ARG A 82 -9.68 27.33 6.21
N ARG A 83 -8.72 28.26 6.11
CA ARG A 83 -7.53 28.06 5.27
C ARG A 83 -6.68 26.87 5.74
N GLY A 84 -6.53 26.68 7.05
CA GLY A 84 -5.86 25.51 7.62
C GLY A 84 -6.54 24.20 7.22
N MET A 85 -7.87 24.13 7.34
CA MET A 85 -8.68 22.97 6.91
C MET A 85 -8.51 22.70 5.41
N LEU A 86 -8.57 23.73 4.57
CA LEU A 86 -8.37 23.59 3.12
C LEU A 86 -6.96 23.10 2.77
N SER A 87 -5.95 23.57 3.49
CA SER A 87 -4.56 23.11 3.33
C SER A 87 -4.44 21.63 3.66
N SER A 88 -5.02 21.18 4.78
CA SER A 88 -5.06 19.75 5.14
C SER A 88 -5.82 18.90 4.12
N ALA A 89 -6.94 19.40 3.60
CA ALA A 89 -7.71 18.71 2.56
C ALA A 89 -6.92 18.59 1.25
N HIS A 90 -6.15 19.62 0.90
CA HIS A 90 -5.31 19.61 -0.29
C HIS A 90 -4.16 18.61 -0.16
N ALA A 91 -3.49 18.56 1.00
CA ALA A 91 -2.47 17.55 1.29
C ALA A 91 -3.03 16.13 1.12
N LEU A 92 -4.18 15.84 1.76
CA LEU A 92 -4.87 14.56 1.62
C LEU A 92 -5.12 14.18 0.15
N ALA A 93 -5.56 15.13 -0.67
CA ALA A 93 -5.82 14.87 -2.09
C ALA A 93 -4.53 14.57 -2.88
N ILE A 94 -3.43 15.24 -2.55
CA ILE A 94 -2.11 14.94 -3.14
C ILE A 94 -1.67 13.53 -2.73
N ASP A 95 -1.78 13.18 -1.45
CA ASP A 95 -1.34 11.88 -0.95
C ASP A 95 -2.20 10.74 -1.52
N ALA A 96 -3.50 10.97 -1.70
CA ALA A 96 -4.40 10.03 -2.36
C ALA A 96 -4.01 9.79 -3.83
N LYS A 97 -3.66 10.86 -4.55
CA LYS A 97 -3.14 10.74 -5.92
C LYS A 97 -1.82 9.98 -5.93
N ASN A 98 -0.90 10.30 -5.04
CA ASN A 98 0.40 9.65 -4.97
C ASN A 98 0.27 8.14 -4.72
N LEU A 99 -0.66 7.71 -3.85
CA LEU A 99 -0.98 6.29 -3.68
C LEU A 99 -1.40 5.65 -5.00
N LEU A 100 -2.33 6.26 -5.73
CA LEU A 100 -2.81 5.73 -7.01
C LEU A 100 -1.70 5.67 -8.06
N ASP A 101 -0.83 6.68 -8.13
CA ASP A 101 0.31 6.71 -9.05
C ASP A 101 1.32 5.58 -8.75
N VAL A 102 1.57 5.29 -7.46
CA VAL A 102 2.41 4.15 -7.03
C VAL A 102 1.77 2.82 -7.41
N VAL A 103 0.46 2.66 -7.14
CA VAL A 103 -0.31 1.46 -7.49
C VAL A 103 -0.30 1.22 -9.00
N ASP A 104 -0.50 2.27 -9.81
CA ASP A 104 -0.47 2.17 -11.27
C ASP A 104 0.94 1.85 -11.80
N SER A 105 1.97 2.47 -11.22
CA SER A 105 3.37 2.16 -11.54
C SER A 105 3.73 0.69 -11.25
N VAL A 106 3.24 0.13 -10.14
CA VAL A 106 3.40 -1.31 -9.83
C VAL A 106 2.69 -2.16 -10.87
N ARG A 107 1.45 -1.81 -11.22
CA ARG A 107 0.65 -2.54 -12.21
C ARG A 107 1.33 -2.56 -13.59
N VAL A 108 1.82 -1.43 -14.08
CA VAL A 108 2.56 -1.34 -15.35
C VAL A 108 3.82 -2.19 -15.33
N ARG A 109 4.58 -2.19 -14.22
CA ARG A 109 5.79 -3.02 -14.08
C ARG A 109 5.49 -4.52 -14.09
N ILE A 110 4.38 -4.95 -13.48
CA ILE A 110 3.94 -6.36 -13.54
C ILE A 110 3.53 -6.72 -14.98
N GLN A 111 2.84 -5.84 -15.69
CA GLN A 111 2.42 -6.07 -17.09
C GLN A 111 3.60 -6.06 -18.09
N MET A 112 4.67 -5.30 -17.81
CA MET A 112 5.90 -5.29 -18.61
C MET A 112 6.86 -6.45 -18.30
N SER A 113 6.60 -7.25 -17.26
CA SER A 113 7.32 -8.50 -17.03
C SER A 113 6.75 -9.56 -17.98
N PRO A 114 7.52 -10.05 -18.97
CA PRO A 114 7.02 -11.07 -19.87
C PRO A 114 6.71 -12.35 -19.09
N PRO A 115 5.64 -13.09 -19.44
CA PRO A 115 5.40 -14.41 -18.88
C PRO A 115 6.60 -15.30 -19.22
N ALA A 116 7.28 -15.82 -18.20
CA ALA A 116 8.20 -16.92 -18.38
C ALA A 116 7.42 -18.06 -19.06
N THR A 117 7.76 -18.34 -20.30
CA THR A 117 7.22 -19.43 -21.11
C THR A 117 7.35 -20.77 -20.37
N PRO A 118 6.26 -21.52 -20.11
CA PRO A 118 6.36 -22.86 -19.58
C PRO A 118 6.14 -23.88 -20.70
N THR A 119 7.10 -24.06 -21.62
CA THR A 119 7.09 -25.23 -22.52
C THR A 119 8.48 -25.53 -23.09
N ALA A 120 9.22 -26.41 -22.43
CA ALA A 120 10.15 -27.31 -23.11
C ALA A 120 10.15 -28.65 -22.35
N PRO A 121 9.60 -29.73 -22.92
CA PRO A 121 9.71 -31.06 -22.32
C PRO A 121 11.16 -31.58 -22.44
N PRO A 122 11.66 -32.35 -21.45
CA PRO A 122 12.94 -33.04 -21.60
C PRO A 122 12.78 -34.19 -22.58
N THR A 123 13.16 -33.99 -23.85
CA THR A 123 13.23 -35.09 -24.81
C THR A 123 14.46 -35.92 -24.48
N LEU A 124 14.22 -37.13 -23.97
CA LEU A 124 15.19 -38.21 -23.89
C LEU A 124 15.72 -38.54 -25.30
N SER A 125 17.05 -38.52 -25.48
CA SER A 125 17.77 -39.36 -26.44
C SER A 125 19.27 -39.36 -26.09
N SER A 126 19.73 -40.48 -25.52
CA SER A 126 21.12 -40.97 -25.55
C SER A 126 21.36 -41.73 -26.89
N PRO A 127 22.55 -42.29 -27.23
CA PRO A 127 23.78 -42.55 -26.45
C PRO A 127 25.13 -42.30 -27.21
N VAL A 128 26.25 -42.83 -26.65
CA VAL A 128 27.65 -42.98 -27.17
C VAL A 128 28.61 -41.81 -26.84
N ALA A 129 29.82 -41.98 -26.29
CA ALA A 129 30.58 -43.08 -25.67
C ALA A 129 31.86 -42.51 -25.00
N VAL A 130 32.33 -43.15 -23.90
CA VAL A 130 33.75 -43.50 -23.54
C VAL A 130 34.81 -42.35 -23.51
N SER A 131 35.72 -42.14 -22.54
CA SER A 131 36.31 -42.95 -21.45
C SER A 131 37.05 -42.05 -20.44
N ASN A 132 37.15 -42.55 -19.21
CA ASN A 132 38.29 -42.50 -18.26
C ASN A 132 38.91 -41.19 -17.74
N GLY A 133 38.89 -41.09 -16.41
CA GLY A 133 39.80 -40.29 -15.58
C GLY A 133 39.46 -40.44 -14.09
N GLN A 134 40.16 -41.33 -13.41
CA GLN A 134 39.84 -42.00 -12.13
C GLN A 134 40.47 -41.34 -10.90
N ALA A 135 39.77 -41.34 -9.74
CA ALA A 135 40.22 -41.43 -8.33
C ALA A 135 39.13 -40.79 -7.41
N ALA A 136 38.29 -41.47 -6.62
CA ALA A 136 38.39 -42.58 -5.65
C ALA A 136 38.97 -42.18 -4.27
N ALA A 137 38.07 -42.20 -3.26
CA ALA A 137 38.17 -42.51 -1.81
C ALA A 137 37.22 -41.56 -1.04
N GLU A 138 36.03 -41.99 -0.56
CA GLU A 138 35.78 -42.89 0.61
C GLU A 138 36.36 -42.23 1.89
N ASP A 139 35.63 -41.98 2.97
CA ASP A 139 34.75 -42.90 3.68
C ASP A 139 34.08 -42.20 4.89
N GLU A 140 32.97 -42.79 5.40
CA GLU A 140 32.49 -42.77 6.80
C GLU A 140 32.05 -41.41 7.43
N GLU A 141 31.07 -41.23 8.30
CA GLU A 141 30.41 -42.12 9.27
C GLU A 141 29.09 -41.49 9.78
N ALA A 142 28.24 -42.36 10.30
CA ALA A 142 26.91 -42.17 10.89
C ALA A 142 26.79 -41.24 12.11
N ALA A 143 25.55 -40.75 12.33
CA ALA A 143 24.80 -40.71 13.60
C ALA A 143 23.60 -39.77 13.39
N SER A 144 22.36 -40.22 13.16
CA SER A 144 21.49 -41.09 13.96
C SER A 144 21.30 -40.64 15.41
N CYS A 145 20.01 -40.47 15.75
CA CYS A 145 19.41 -40.57 17.07
C CYS A 145 19.66 -39.43 18.08
N GLU A 146 18.60 -38.67 18.36
CA GLU A 146 17.91 -38.66 19.67
C GLU A 146 18.40 -37.46 20.49
N LEU A 147 17.61 -36.67 21.22
CA LEU A 147 16.48 -36.95 22.09
C LEU A 147 15.80 -35.57 22.32
N CYS A 148 14.52 -35.36 22.01
CA CYS A 148 13.42 -35.44 22.96
C CYS A 148 13.75 -35.06 24.43
N THR A 149 12.88 -34.22 25.00
CA THR A 149 12.44 -34.27 26.41
C THR A 149 13.18 -33.40 27.43
N THR A 150 12.48 -32.31 27.78
CA THR A 150 12.34 -31.69 29.13
C THR A 150 13.60 -31.13 29.78
N ARG A 151 13.57 -29.94 30.39
CA ARG A 151 13.00 -29.59 31.71
C ARG A 151 13.78 -28.29 32.04
N SER A 152 13.29 -27.27 32.71
CA SER A 152 12.23 -27.10 33.67
C SER A 152 12.05 -25.58 33.88
#